data_AF-A0ABD5WY41-F1
#
_entry.id   AF-A0ABD5WY41-F1
#
_cell.length_a   1.000
_cell.length_b   1.000
_cell.length_c   1.000
_cell.angle_alpha   90.00
_cell.angle_beta   90.00
_cell.angle_gamma   90.00
#
_symmetry.space_group_name_H-M   'P 1'
#
loop_
_entity.id
_entity.type
_entity.pdbx_description
1 polymer ?
#
loop_
_entity_poly.entity_id
_entity_poly.type
_entity_poly.pdbx_seq_one_letter_code
_entity_poly.pdbx_strand_id
1 'polypeptide(L)' 'MSVAPDRSPEDVHTPDPRFAAPSGLTAAVVRYDGEPDRCTVYPNGADDDTLTTTWLSVNAECLVSLEDAR' A
#
# COMPACT_ATOMS: atom_id res chain seq x y z
N MET A 1 -21.65 -5.72 -17.87
CA MET A 1 -21.31 -5.60 -16.45
C MET A 1 -19.90 -6.13 -16.30
N SER A 2 -18.91 -5.27 -16.06
CA SER A 2 -17.53 -5.70 -15.85
C SER A 2 -17.41 -6.23 -14.42
N VAL A 3 -17.12 -7.52 -14.29
CA VAL A 3 -16.71 -8.14 -13.03
C VAL A 3 -15.38 -7.53 -12.65
N ALA A 4 -15.34 -6.77 -11.55
CA ALA A 4 -14.09 -6.47 -10.88
C ALA A 4 -13.45 -7.80 -10.49
N PRO A 5 -12.17 -8.04 -10.77
CA PRO A 5 -11.55 -9.32 -10.45
C PRO A 5 -11.69 -9.59 -8.95
N ASP A 6 -12.08 -10.82 -8.67
CA ASP A 6 -12.13 -11.44 -7.35
C ASP A 6 -10.81 -11.15 -6.61
N ARG A 7 -10.90 -10.32 -5.56
CA ARG A 7 -9.74 -9.96 -4.72
C ARG A 7 -9.26 -11.24 -4.03
N SER A 8 -8.27 -11.89 -4.63
CA SER A 8 -7.57 -12.99 -3.99
C SER A 8 -6.82 -12.44 -2.78
N PRO A 9 -6.99 -13.02 -1.57
CA PRO A 9 -6.38 -12.52 -0.33
C PRO A 9 -4.87 -12.75 -0.25
N GLU A 10 -4.27 -13.27 -1.32
CA GLU A 10 -2.87 -13.65 -1.46
C GLU A 10 -2.05 -12.67 -2.32
N ASP A 11 -2.57 -11.45 -2.55
CA ASP A 11 -1.72 -10.29 -2.83
C ASP A 11 -0.90 -10.00 -1.56
N VAL A 12 0.16 -10.81 -1.39
CA VAL A 12 1.11 -10.72 -0.30
C VAL A 12 1.57 -9.27 -0.26
N HIS A 13 1.11 -8.55 0.77
CA HIS A 13 1.55 -7.22 1.16
C HIS A 13 3.05 -7.26 1.47
N THR A 14 3.83 -7.40 0.42
CA THR A 14 5.26 -7.55 0.51
C THR A 14 5.77 -6.12 0.72
N PRO A 15 6.44 -5.85 1.85
CA PRO A 15 7.06 -4.56 2.04
C PRO A 15 8.11 -4.40 0.94
N ASP A 16 7.89 -3.45 0.03
CA ASP A 16 8.83 -3.14 -1.05
C ASP A 16 9.93 -2.26 -0.43
N PRO A 17 11.21 -2.69 -0.49
CA PRO A 17 12.32 -2.04 0.22
C PRO A 17 12.60 -0.62 -0.27
N ARG A 18 12.04 -0.21 -1.41
CA ARG A 18 12.11 1.18 -1.90
C ARG A 18 11.30 2.14 -1.04
N PHE A 19 10.30 1.63 -0.32
CA PHE A 19 9.43 2.42 0.56
C PHE A 19 9.73 2.07 2.02
N ALA A 20 10.75 2.71 2.59
CA ALA A 20 10.97 2.66 4.03
C ALA A 20 9.84 3.43 4.73
N ALA A 21 8.84 2.70 5.22
CA ALA A 21 7.77 3.31 6.00
C ALA A 21 8.35 3.91 7.30
N PRO A 22 7.89 5.10 7.72
CA PRO A 22 8.29 5.66 9.00
C PRO A 22 7.84 4.75 10.15
N SER A 23 8.55 4.82 11.27
CA SER A 23 8.27 4.01 12.46
C SER A 23 6.80 4.13 12.89
N GLY A 24 6.11 2.99 12.98
CA GLY A 24 4.70 2.89 13.32
C GLY A 24 3.75 2.74 12.13
N LEU A 25 4.25 2.85 10.89
CA LEU A 25 3.48 2.60 9.67
C LEU A 25 4.03 1.39 8.91
N THR A 26 3.15 0.75 8.14
CA THR A 26 3.50 -0.26 7.15
C THR A 26 3.15 0.27 5.77
N ALA A 27 4.03 0.01 4.79
CA ALA A 27 3.77 0.28 3.38
C ALA A 27 3.73 -1.05 2.63
N ALA A 28 2.59 -1.35 2.01
CA ALA A 28 2.35 -2.56 1.23
C ALA A 28 2.15 -2.21 -0.23
N VAL A 29 2.98 -2.79 -1.11
CA VAL A 29 2.85 -2.58 -2.56
C VAL A 29 2.21 -3.80 -3.20
N VAL A 30 1.18 -3.56 -4.00
CA VAL A 30 0.55 -4.54 -4.89
C VAL A 30 0.90 -4.16 -6.32
N ARG A 31 1.35 -5.15 -7.10
CA ARG A 31 1.72 -4.97 -8.51
C ARG A 31 0.62 -5.52 -9.39
N TYR A 32 0.20 -4.75 -10.38
CA TYR A 32 -0.82 -5.14 -11.34
C TYR A 32 -0.19 -5.25 -12.73
N ASP A 33 -0.61 -6.25 -13.51
CA ASP A 33 -0.14 -6.39 -14.89
C ASP A 33 -0.85 -5.35 -15.78
N GLY A 34 -0.08 -4.47 -16.42
CA GLY A 34 -0.60 -3.44 -17.31
C GLY A 34 -1.23 -2.21 -16.61
N GLU A 35 -1.19 -2.15 -15.28
CA GLU A 35 -1.65 -1.02 -14.46
C GLU A 35 -0.53 -0.55 -13.51
N PRO A 36 -0.56 0.71 -13.04
CA PRO A 36 0.45 1.19 -12.10
C PRO A 36 0.41 0.41 -10.78
N ASP A 37 1.60 0.12 -10.24
CA ASP A 37 1.76 -0.44 -8.90
C ASP A 37 1.04 0.44 -7.88
N ARG A 38 0.32 -0.19 -6.94
CA ARG A 38 -0.42 0.53 -5.91
C ARG A 38 0.20 0.29 -4.55
N CYS A 39 0.47 1.38 -3.83
CA CYS A 39 1.04 1.31 -2.49
C CYS A 39 0.01 1.79 -1.47
N THR A 40 -0.21 0.97 -0.44
CA THR A 40 -1.11 1.27 0.67
C THR A 40 -0.31 1.43 1.96
N VAL A 41 -0.50 2.55 2.63
CA VAL A 41 0.13 2.90 3.90
C VAL A 41 -0.91 2.87 5.02
N TYR A 42 -0.59 2.19 6.11
CA TYR A 42 -1.49 2.03 7.26
C TYR A 42 -0.72 1.87 8.59
N PRO A 43 -1.35 2.12 9.75
CA PRO A 43 -0.71 1.93 11.05
C PRO A 43 -0.37 0.46 11.33
N ASN A 44 0.78 0.23 11.94
CA ASN A 44 1.16 -1.11 12.41
C ASN A 44 0.24 -1.56 13.56
N GLY A 45 -0.16 -2.84 13.56
CA GLY A 45 -0.98 -3.43 14.61
C GLY A 45 -2.41 -2.87 14.70
N ALA A 46 -2.87 -2.15 13.68
CA ALA A 46 -4.27 -1.72 13.59
C ALA A 46 -5.20 -2.93 13.42
N ASP A 47 -6.32 -2.89 14.12
CA ASP A 47 -7.45 -3.79 13.91
C ASP A 47 -8.21 -3.46 12.60
N ASP A 48 -9.07 -4.37 12.16
CA ASP A 48 -9.81 -4.24 10.89
C ASP A 48 -10.70 -2.98 10.81
N ASP A 49 -11.33 -2.57 11.92
CA ASP A 49 -12.16 -1.36 11.96
C ASP A 49 -11.29 -0.10 11.78
N THR A 50 -10.15 -0.04 12.45
CA THR A 50 -9.16 1.03 12.30
C THR A 50 -8.58 1.04 10.87
N LEU A 51 -8.25 -0.12 10.31
CA LEU A 51 -7.77 -0.26 8.93
C LEU A 51 -8.81 0.15 7.89
N THR A 52 -10.10 0.21 8.22
CA THR A 52 -11.13 0.66 7.28
C THR A 52 -11.16 2.17 7.12
N THR A 53 -10.69 2.90 8.13
CA THR A 53 -10.77 4.38 8.20
C THR A 53 -9.42 5.06 8.20
N THR A 54 -8.36 4.33 8.55
CA THR A 54 -7.02 4.88 8.79
C THR A 54 -6.01 4.22 7.86
N TRP A 55 -6.16 4.49 6.56
CA TRP A 55 -5.25 4.04 5.51
C TRP A 55 -5.23 5.05 4.36
N LEU A 56 -4.13 5.04 3.60
CA LEU A 56 -4.00 5.81 2.38
C LEU A 56 -3.44 4.90 1.29
N SER A 57 -4.05 4.91 0.11
CA SER A 57 -3.56 4.14 -1.03
C SER A 57 -3.45 5.01 -2.26
N VAL A 58 -2.28 4.99 -2.88
CA VAL A 58 -1.89 5.80 -4.03
C VAL A 58 -1.09 4.96 -5.02
N ASN A 59 -0.90 5.47 -6.24
CA ASN A 59 0.06 4.85 -7.16
C ASN A 59 1.46 4.97 -6.55
N ALA A 60 2.28 3.93 -6.67
CA ALA A 60 3.61 3.87 -6.08
C ALA A 60 4.54 4.98 -6.62
N GLU A 61 4.31 5.43 -7.85
CA GLU A 61 5.03 6.56 -8.46
C GLU A 61 4.78 7.90 -7.76
N CYS A 62 3.70 8.04 -6.99
CA CYS A 62 3.38 9.26 -6.25
C CYS A 62 4.11 9.36 -4.91
N LEU A 63 4.76 8.27 -4.46
CA LEU A 63 5.50 8.23 -3.21
C LEU A 63 6.95 8.64 -3.43
N VAL A 64 7.43 9.52 -2.57
CA VAL A 64 8.83 9.95 -2.52
C VAL A 64 9.44 9.58 -1.17
N SER A 65 10.75 9.32 -1.14
CA SER A 65 11.48 9.10 0.11
C SER A 65 11.46 10.38 0.94
N LEU A 66 11.25 10.27 2.25
CA LEU A 66 11.23 11.43 3.14
C LEU A 66 12.57 12.20 3.12
N GLU A 67 13.68 11.50 2.92
CA GLU A 67 15.01 12.08 2.77
C GLU A 67 15.15 12.94 1.51
N ASP A 68 14.44 12.61 0.44
CA ASP A 68 14.45 13.33 -0.84
C ASP A 68 13.53 14.57 -0.80
N ALA A 69 12.46 14.51 -0.02
CA ALA A 69 11.46 15.59 0.11
C ALA A 69 11.78 16.63 1.19
N ARG A 70 12.91 16.52 1.91
CA ARG A 70 13.27 17.37 3.05
C ARG A 70 14.00 18.66 2.68
#